data_AF-A0AAE7NY59-F1
#
_entry.id   AF-A0AAE7NY59-F1
#
_cell.length_a   1.000
_cell.length_b   1.000
_cell.length_c   1.000
_cell.angle_alpha   90.00
_cell.angle_beta   90.00
_cell.angle_gamma   90.00
#
_symmetry.space_group_name_H-M   'P 1'
#
loop_
_entity.id
_entity.type
_entity.pdbx_description
1 polymer ?
#
loop_
_entity_poly.entity_id
_entity_poly.type
_entity_poly.pdbx_seq_one_letter_code
_entity_poly.pdbx_strand_id
1 'polypeptide(L)'
;MRGEEAKAAGEALLRRLRRLLVRAASAKGSDRKQLLALIDDIETTRRGLLERRAEVEGEMRQATVRTTAIGAYLRNSQVQRGKRHN
;
A
#
# COMPACT_ATOMS: atom_id res chain seq x y z
N MET A 1 13.93 -7.35 -3.95
CA MET A 1 13.38 -6.96 -5.27
C MET A 1 11.88 -6.73 -5.23
N ARG A 2 11.03 -7.73 -4.91
CA ARG A 2 9.55 -7.60 -4.95
C ARG A 2 8.94 -6.42 -4.19
N GLY A 3 9.47 -6.06 -3.00
CA GLY A 3 8.98 -4.92 -2.22
C GLY A 3 9.36 -3.54 -2.81
N GLU A 4 10.51 -3.45 -3.48
CA GLU A 4 10.93 -2.20 -4.15
C GLU A 4 10.16 -1.96 -5.44
N GLU A 5 9.90 -3.01 -6.21
CA GLU A 5 9.03 -2.97 -7.40
C GLU A 5 7.62 -2.49 -7.02
N ALA A 6 7.08 -3.02 -5.93
CA ALA A 6 5.75 -2.68 -5.46
C ALA A 6 5.67 -1.26 -4.86
N LYS A 7 6.77 -0.74 -4.31
CA LYS A 7 6.90 0.68 -3.92
C LYS A 7 6.95 1.58 -5.16
N ALA A 8 7.76 1.23 -6.15
CA ALA A 8 7.89 1.97 -7.40
C ALA A 8 6.54 2.04 -8.16
N ALA A 9 5.76 0.96 -8.16
CA ALA A 9 4.43 0.92 -8.75
C ALA A 9 3.45 1.89 -8.06
N GLY A 10 3.42 1.90 -6.72
CA GLY A 10 2.61 2.84 -5.95
C GLY A 10 3.00 4.31 -6.20
N GLU A 11 4.30 4.60 -6.23
CA GLU A 11 4.81 5.94 -6.55
C GLU A 11 4.47 6.38 -7.98
N ALA A 12 4.46 5.45 -8.94
CA ALA A 12 4.06 5.74 -10.31
C ALA A 12 2.57 6.13 -10.39
N LEU A 13 1.70 5.44 -9.64
CA LEU A 13 0.28 5.77 -9.53
C LEU A 13 0.05 7.14 -8.89
N LEU A 14 0.76 7.46 -7.81
CA LEU A 14 0.70 8.79 -7.17
C LEU A 14 1.16 9.91 -8.11
N ARG A 15 2.26 9.68 -8.85
CA ARG A 15 2.73 10.61 -9.88
C ARG A 15 1.70 10.79 -11.00
N ARG A 16 1.03 9.71 -11.42
CA ARG A 16 -0.05 9.76 -12.41
C ARG A 16 -1.23 10.59 -11.88
N LEU A 17 -1.68 10.34 -10.66
CA LEU A 17 -2.77 11.11 -10.03
C LEU A 17 -2.45 12.61 -9.99
N ARG A 18 -1.23 12.98 -9.57
CA ARG A 18 -0.80 14.39 -9.54
C ARG A 18 -0.86 15.05 -10.92
N ARG A 19 -0.43 14.33 -11.98
CA ARG A 19 -0.54 14.83 -13.36
C ARG A 19 -1.99 14.99 -13.80
N LEU A 20 -2.86 14.04 -13.46
CA LEU A 20 -4.28 14.11 -13.78
C LEU A 20 -4.98 15.28 -13.09
N LEU A 21 -4.63 15.57 -11.82
CA LEU A 21 -5.17 16.74 -11.11
C LEU A 21 -4.74 18.06 -11.76
N VAL A 22 -3.49 18.17 -12.21
CA VAL A 22 -3.03 19.34 -12.98
C VAL A 22 -3.79 19.46 -14.30
N ARG A 23 -4.03 18.34 -14.99
CA ARG A 23 -4.82 18.30 -16.23
C ARG A 23 -6.30 18.64 -16.00
N ALA A 24 -6.84 18.29 -14.84
CA ALA A 24 -8.18 18.64 -14.42
C ALA A 24 -8.33 20.15 -14.23
N ALA A 25 -7.34 20.78 -13.59
CA ALA A 25 -7.32 22.22 -13.37
C ALA A 25 -7.28 23.03 -14.68
N SER A 26 -6.76 22.46 -15.77
CA SER A 26 -6.69 23.11 -17.08
C SER A 26 -7.77 22.69 -18.07
N ALA A 27 -8.65 21.75 -17.70
CA ALA A 27 -9.72 21.29 -18.56
C ALA A 27 -10.79 22.37 -18.76
N LYS A 28 -11.09 22.72 -20.01
CA LYS A 28 -12.18 23.64 -20.33
C LYS A 28 -13.52 22.91 -20.18
N GLY A 29 -14.46 23.51 -19.43
CA GLY A 29 -15.78 22.94 -19.17
C GLY A 29 -16.61 22.64 -20.42
N SER A 30 -16.27 23.23 -21.57
CA SER A 30 -16.96 23.04 -22.85
C SER A 30 -16.64 21.72 -23.56
N ASP A 31 -15.55 21.01 -23.19
CA ASP A 31 -15.23 19.72 -23.80
C ASP A 31 -15.64 18.56 -22.88
N ARG A 32 -16.90 18.13 -23.06
CA ARG A 32 -17.49 17.01 -22.32
C ARG A 32 -16.73 15.70 -22.50
N LYS A 33 -16.15 15.44 -23.68
CA LYS A 33 -15.41 14.19 -23.93
C LYS A 33 -14.11 14.18 -23.14
N GLN A 34 -13.40 15.32 -23.10
CA GLN A 34 -12.19 15.47 -22.30
C GLN A 34 -12.45 15.31 -20.81
N LEU A 35 -13.56 15.84 -20.29
CA LEU A 35 -13.96 15.69 -18.89
C LEU A 35 -14.29 14.24 -18.52
N LEU A 36 -15.02 13.52 -19.37
CA LEU A 36 -15.33 12.11 -19.14
C LEU A 36 -14.07 11.25 -19.13
N ALA A 37 -13.18 11.42 -20.10
CA ALA A 37 -11.91 10.71 -20.14
C ALA A 37 -11.05 10.98 -18.91
N LEU A 38 -11.05 12.22 -18.42
CA LEU A 38 -10.33 12.61 -17.21
C LEU A 38 -10.90 11.94 -15.95
N ILE A 39 -12.23 11.85 -15.83
CA ILE A 39 -12.89 11.15 -14.72
C ILE A 39 -12.50 9.67 -14.73
N ASP A 40 -12.57 9.02 -15.90
CA ASP A 40 -12.20 7.61 -16.05
C ASP A 40 -10.73 7.35 -15.69
N ASP A 41 -9.83 8.23 -16.13
CA ASP A 41 -8.40 8.17 -15.80
C ASP A 41 -8.14 8.31 -14.28
N ILE A 42 -8.88 9.21 -13.61
CA ILE A 42 -8.78 9.43 -12.16
C ILE A 42 -9.31 8.21 -11.40
N GLU A 43 -10.48 7.69 -11.76
CA GLU A 43 -11.07 6.51 -11.10
C GLU A 43 -10.22 5.26 -11.29
N THR A 44 -9.64 5.08 -12.48
CA THR A 44 -8.71 3.97 -12.74
C THR A 44 -7.47 4.08 -11.85
N THR A 45 -6.88 5.28 -11.75
CA THR A 45 -5.71 5.52 -10.88
C THR A 45 -6.05 5.32 -9.41
N ARG A 46 -7.22 5.79 -8.98
CA ARG A 46 -7.73 5.62 -7.60
C ARG A 46 -7.92 4.15 -7.24
N ARG A 47 -8.47 3.33 -8.14
CA ARG A 47 -8.65 1.89 -7.92
C ARG A 47 -7.31 1.18 -7.71
N GLY A 48 -6.32 1.45 -8.56
CA GLY A 48 -4.97 0.90 -8.40
C GLY A 48 -4.31 1.30 -7.07
N LEU A 49 -4.54 2.53 -6.59
CA LEU A 49 -4.05 2.97 -5.28
C LEU A 49 -4.72 2.22 -4.11
N LEU A 50 -6.01 1.94 -4.21
CA LEU A 50 -6.75 1.17 -3.19
C LEU A 50 -6.29 -0.28 -3.13
N GLU A 51 -6.09 -0.91 -4.28
CA GLU A 51 -5.53 -2.26 -4.39
C GLU A 51 -4.14 -2.32 -3.74
N ARG A 52 -3.26 -1.37 -4.08
CA ARG A 52 -1.91 -1.35 -3.51
C ARG A 52 -1.93 -1.07 -2.00
N ARG A 53 -2.84 -0.22 -1.52
CA ARG A 53 -3.04 -0.01 -0.07
C ARG A 53 -3.44 -1.31 0.61
N ALA A 54 -4.38 -2.06 0.05
CA ALA A 54 -4.85 -3.33 0.62
C ALA A 54 -3.71 -4.38 0.67
N GLU A 55 -2.87 -4.43 -0.36
CA GLU A 55 -1.68 -5.29 -0.37
C GLU A 55 -0.71 -4.94 0.76
N VAL A 56 -0.36 -3.66 0.92
CA VAL A 56 0.53 -3.20 2.00
C VAL A 56 -0.06 -3.51 3.37
N GLU A 57 -1.36 -3.32 3.57
CA GLU A 57 -2.03 -3.71 4.82
C GLU A 57 -1.95 -5.22 5.07
N GLY A 58 -2.08 -6.04 4.02
CA GLY A 58 -1.89 -7.48 4.10
C GLY A 58 -0.47 -7.87 4.50
N GLU A 59 0.54 -7.25 3.88
CA GLU A 59 1.96 -7.44 4.23
C GLU A 59 2.24 -7.05 5.69
N MET A 60 1.71 -5.91 6.15
CA MET A 60 1.83 -5.45 7.53
C MET A 60 1.23 -6.44 8.52
N ARG A 61 0.01 -6.94 8.26
CA ARG A 61 -0.64 -7.94 9.12
C ARG A 61 0.20 -9.22 9.22
N GLN A 62 0.75 -9.70 8.11
CA GLN A 62 1.63 -10.87 8.13
C GLN A 62 2.90 -10.61 8.94
N ALA A 63 3.50 -9.44 8.82
CA ALA A 63 4.68 -9.05 9.60
C ALA A 63 4.35 -9.01 11.10
N THR A 64 3.20 -8.44 11.49
CA THR A 64 2.74 -8.43 12.89
C THR A 64 2.57 -9.85 13.44
N VAL A 65 1.93 -10.75 12.69
CA VAL A 65 1.76 -12.15 13.11
C VAL A 65 3.11 -12.83 13.35
N ARG A 66 4.07 -12.66 12.42
CA ARG A 66 5.42 -13.23 12.56
C ARG A 66 6.14 -12.68 13.79
N THR A 67 6.10 -11.36 14.00
CA THR A 67 6.74 -10.71 15.16
C THR A 67 6.13 -11.19 16.48
N THR A 68 4.80 -11.33 16.55
CA THR A 68 4.12 -11.89 17.72
C THR A 68 4.55 -13.33 17.99
N ALA A 69 4.64 -14.17 16.96
CA ALA A 69 5.09 -15.56 17.10
C ALA A 69 6.54 -15.64 17.60
N ILE A 70 7.44 -14.83 17.05
CA ILE A 70 8.85 -14.74 17.51
C ILE A 70 8.89 -14.30 18.98
N GLY A 71 8.13 -13.27 19.35
CA GLY A 71 8.06 -12.79 20.72
C GLY A 71 7.53 -13.85 21.69
N ALA A 72 6.51 -14.62 21.29
CA ALA A 72 5.98 -15.73 22.09
C ALA A 72 7.02 -16.85 22.26
N TYR A 73 7.72 -17.22 21.19
CA TYR A 73 8.78 -18.22 21.24
C TYR A 73 9.93 -17.77 22.17
N LEU A 74 10.38 -16.52 22.05
CA LEU A 74 11.44 -15.98 22.89
C LEU A 74 11.03 -16.00 24.37
N ARG A 75 9.83 -15.55 24.72
CA ARG A 75 9.32 -15.60 26.10
C ARG A 75 9.28 -17.03 26.64
N ASN A 76 8.75 -17.98 25.85
CA ASN A 76 8.68 -19.38 26.27
C ASN A 76 10.09 -19.99 26.47
N SER A 77 11.04 -19.64 25.61
CA SER A 77 12.44 -20.10 25.74
C SER A 77 13.14 -19.54 26.99
N GLN A 78 12.82 -18.30 27.40
CA GLN A 78 13.34 -17.70 28.63
C GLN A 78 12.72 -18.32 29.89
N VAL A 79 11.40 -18.56 29.89
CA VAL A 79 10.71 -19.25 30.99
C VAL A 79 11.26 -20.68 31.18
N GLN A 80 11.52 -21.39 30.09
CA GLN A 80 12.10 -22.75 30.15
C GLN A 80 13.55 -22.76 30.63
N ARG A 81 14.34 -21.72 30.34
CA ARG A 81 15.70 -21.54 30.89
C ARG A 81 15.70 -21.20 32.39
N GLY A 82 14.76 -20.36 32.85
CA GLY A 82 14.63 -20.01 34.27
C GLY A 82 14.19 -21.18 35.16
N LYS A 83 13.50 -22.18 34.60
CA LYS A 83 13.01 -23.36 35.32
C LYS A 83 14.05 -24.47 35.52
N ARG A 84 15.26 -24.35 34.95
CA ARG A 84 16.33 -25.36 35.02
C ARG A 84 17.30 -25.19 36.21
N HIS A 85 17.07 -24.21 37.07
CA HIS A 85 17.77 -24.06 38.35
C HIS A 85 16.76 -24.23 39.50
N ASN A 86 16.48 -25.48 39.86
CA ASN A 86 16.00 -25.90 41.18
C ASN A 86 16.17 -27.42 41.28
#